data_AF-A0AAW2UA27-F1
#
_entry.id   AF-A0AAW2UA27-F1
#
_cell.length_a   1.000
_cell.length_b   1.000
_cell.length_c   1.000
_cell.angle_alpha   90.00
_cell.angle_beta   90.00
_cell.angle_gamma   90.00
#
_symmetry.space_group_name_H-M   'P 1'
#
loop_
_entity.id
_entity.type
_entity.pdbx_description
1 polymer ?
#
loop_
_entity_poly.entity_id
_entity_poly.type
_entity_poly.pdbx_seq_one_letter_code
_entity_poly.pdbx_strand_id
1 'polypeptide(L)'
;MFSFNCCNQLSQTNVEDYVDTFFKKEKYLAVYNHIINPVPGMHDFEESPLGKVAPSLVKSKVGRPKKIKMRDLNDIRETGRVSRKSLTHTCGICPKIGHNKRSCTNPPHPNSRKTKNPNSPTKGAGTSHTANIPPNATINLNE
;
A
#
# COMPACT_ATOMS: atom_id res chain seq x y z
N MET A 1 31.32 -11.65 67.21
CA MET A 1 30.73 -10.55 66.41
C MET A 1 31.42 -10.53 65.05
N PHE A 2 30.99 -11.37 64.11
CA PHE A 2 31.50 -11.31 62.74
C PHE A 2 30.60 -10.36 61.96
N SER A 3 31.03 -9.10 61.90
CA SER A 3 30.25 -8.01 61.36
C SER A 3 30.07 -8.17 59.85
N PHE A 4 28.82 -8.12 59.44
CA PHE A 4 28.31 -7.96 58.09
C PHE A 4 29.15 -6.94 57.31
N ASN A 5 29.98 -7.38 56.35
CA ASN A 5 30.56 -6.45 55.38
C ASN A 5 30.90 -7.12 54.04
N CYS A 6 29.99 -7.93 53.50
CA CYS A 6 30.15 -8.53 52.17
C CYS A 6 29.31 -7.80 51.09
N CYS A 7 28.29 -7.02 51.47
CA CYS A 7 27.35 -6.43 50.51
C CYS A 7 27.69 -5.02 50.01
N ASN A 8 28.79 -4.41 50.46
CA ASN A 8 29.13 -3.01 50.11
C ASN A 8 30.19 -2.89 48.98
N GLN A 9 30.62 -4.01 48.40
CA GLN A 9 31.65 -4.02 47.35
C GLN A 9 31.07 -3.74 45.94
N LEU A 10 29.75 -3.84 45.76
CA LEU A 10 29.08 -3.57 44.48
C LEU A 10 28.49 -2.15 44.38
N SER A 11 28.60 -1.33 45.44
CA SER A 11 28.05 0.03 45.48
C SER A 11 29.08 1.14 45.22
N GLN A 12 30.37 0.79 45.07
CA GLN A 12 31.47 1.76 44.92
C GLN A 12 32.11 1.77 43.53
N THR A 13 31.64 0.93 42.61
CA THR A 13 32.14 0.93 41.23
C THR A 13 31.23 1.77 40.36
N ASN A 14 31.82 2.68 39.58
CA ASN A 14 31.05 3.45 38.62
C ASN A 14 30.59 2.50 37.52
N VAL A 15 29.30 2.55 37.16
CA VAL A 15 28.73 1.69 36.11
C VAL A 15 29.47 1.86 34.78
N GLU A 16 30.00 3.06 34.54
CA GLU A 16 30.77 3.44 33.35
C GLU A 16 32.07 2.62 33.17
N ASP A 17 32.64 2.05 34.24
CA ASP A 17 33.87 1.25 34.17
C ASP A 17 33.62 -0.15 33.59
N TYR A 18 32.37 -0.61 33.59
CA TYR A 18 31.94 -1.89 33.00
C TYR A 18 31.54 -1.74 31.52
N VAL A 19 31.45 -0.52 31.02
CA VAL A 19 31.09 -0.24 29.63
C VAL A 19 32.34 -0.42 28.76
N ASP A 20 32.24 -1.27 27.75
CA ASP A 20 33.32 -1.43 26.77
C ASP A 20 33.69 -0.07 26.17
N THR A 21 34.99 0.15 25.99
CA THR A 21 35.56 1.29 25.27
C THR A 21 34.84 1.62 23.95
N PHE A 22 34.30 0.63 23.23
CA PHE A 22 33.54 0.82 21.98
C PHE A 22 32.24 1.62 22.15
N PHE A 23 31.62 1.60 23.34
CA PHE A 23 30.37 2.31 23.62
C PHE A 23 30.59 3.69 24.27
N LYS A 24 31.84 4.12 24.46
CA LYS A 24 32.15 5.44 25.03
C LYS A 24 31.85 6.57 24.04
N LYS A 25 31.53 7.75 24.57
CA LYS A 25 31.23 8.97 23.80
C LYS A 25 32.30 9.30 22.75
N GLU A 26 33.57 9.09 23.08
CA GLU A 26 34.69 9.35 22.17
C GLU A 26 34.59 8.52 20.88
N LYS A 27 34.22 7.24 21.00
CA LYS A 27 34.02 6.36 19.85
C LYS A 27 32.79 6.76 19.06
N TYR A 28 31.70 7.13 19.72
CA TYR A 28 30.52 7.66 19.05
C TYR A 28 30.88 8.91 18.21
N LEU A 29 31.59 9.87 18.79
CA LEU A 29 32.03 11.06 18.06
C LEU A 29 32.97 10.71 16.92
N ALA A 30 33.93 9.81 17.11
CA ALA A 30 34.83 9.37 16.05
C ALA A 30 34.09 8.72 14.87
N VAL A 31 33.07 7.89 15.17
CA VAL A 31 32.22 7.25 14.15
C VAL A 31 31.34 8.27 13.46
N TYR A 32 30.74 9.24 14.15
CA TYR A 32 29.83 10.21 13.53
C TYR A 32 30.51 11.53 13.12
N ASN A 33 31.84 11.63 13.20
CA ASN A 33 32.59 12.82 12.77
C ASN A 33 32.57 13.00 11.24
N HIS A 34 32.33 11.93 10.48
CA HIS A 34 32.27 12.00 9.03
C HIS A 34 30.84 12.28 8.54
N ILE A 35 30.76 12.91 7.37
CA ILE A 35 29.48 13.17 6.71
C ILE A 35 28.91 11.84 6.24
N ILE A 36 27.72 11.48 6.73
CA ILE A 36 26.93 10.38 6.18
C ILE A 36 26.28 10.91 4.90
N ASN A 37 26.83 10.49 3.75
CA ASN A 37 26.25 10.87 2.47
C ASN A 37 24.83 10.30 2.35
N PRO A 38 23.92 11.05 1.70
CA PRO A 38 22.60 10.52 1.41
C PRO A 38 22.71 9.26 0.55
N VAL A 39 21.80 8.31 0.76
CA VAL A 39 21.67 7.16 -0.12
C VAL A 39 21.25 7.68 -1.51
N PRO A 40 21.96 7.31 -2.60
CA PRO A 40 21.59 7.74 -3.94
C PRO A 40 20.14 7.39 -4.27
N GLY A 41 19.51 8.17 -5.14
CA GLY A 41 18.14 7.92 -5.55
C GLY A 41 18.03 6.67 -6.42
N MET A 42 16.82 6.16 -6.63
CA MET A 42 16.59 5.06 -7.58
C MET A 42 17.08 5.36 -8.99
N HIS A 43 17.18 6.64 -9.37
CA HIS A 43 17.70 7.09 -10.65
C HIS A 43 19.23 6.97 -10.78
N ASP A 44 19.94 6.92 -9.65
CA ASP A 44 21.40 6.83 -9.59
C ASP A 44 21.91 5.39 -9.44
N PHE A 45 20.98 4.42 -9.32
CA PHE A 45 21.34 3.02 -9.17
C PHE A 45 21.76 2.43 -10.51
N GLU A 46 22.95 1.82 -10.53
CA GLU A 46 23.42 1.05 -11.69
C GLU A 46 22.47 -0.11 -12.00
N GLU A 47 22.28 -0.38 -13.29
CA GLU A 47 21.50 -1.54 -13.71
C GLU A 47 22.26 -2.83 -13.40
N SER A 48 21.67 -3.68 -12.55
CA SER A 48 22.27 -4.97 -12.22
C SER A 48 22.32 -5.87 -13.47
N PRO A 49 23.45 -6.55 -13.74
CA PRO A 49 23.58 -7.48 -14.87
C PRO A 49 22.64 -8.70 -14.75
N LEU A 50 22.10 -8.94 -13.55
CA LEU A 50 21.18 -10.05 -13.26
C LEU A 50 19.73 -9.75 -13.64
N GLY A 51 19.46 -8.58 -14.25
CA GLY A 51 18.13 -8.14 -14.65
C GLY A 51 17.21 -7.87 -13.47
N LYS A 52 15.96 -7.48 -13.76
CA LYS A 52 14.95 -7.26 -12.71
C LYS A 52 14.54 -8.59 -12.10
N VAL A 53 14.72 -8.73 -10.79
CA VAL A 53 14.20 -9.87 -10.03
C VAL A 53 12.68 -9.89 -10.16
N ALA A 54 12.14 -11.01 -10.65
CA ALA A 54 10.70 -11.18 -10.70
C ALA A 54 10.14 -11.14 -9.26
N PRO A 55 9.00 -10.45 -9.02
CA PRO A 55 8.37 -10.49 -7.72
C PRO A 55 8.09 -11.94 -7.34
N SER A 56 8.22 -12.26 -6.05
CA SER A 56 7.85 -13.59 -5.58
C SER A 56 6.39 -13.88 -5.96
N LEU A 57 6.12 -15.12 -6.33
CA LEU A 57 4.77 -15.54 -6.66
C LEU A 57 3.89 -15.41 -5.41
N VAL A 58 3.05 -14.37 -5.38
CA VAL A 58 2.09 -14.17 -4.29
C VAL A 58 1.04 -15.26 -4.40
N LYS A 59 1.13 -16.29 -3.57
CA LYS A 59 0.07 -17.29 -3.41
C LYS A 59 -1.11 -16.64 -2.71
N SER A 60 -2.27 -16.64 -3.34
CA SER A 60 -3.51 -16.27 -2.66
C SER A 60 -3.71 -17.21 -1.47
N LYS A 61 -3.78 -16.65 -0.27
CA LYS A 61 -4.12 -17.44 0.92
C LYS A 61 -5.52 -18.03 0.71
N VAL A 62 -5.72 -19.30 1.08
CA VAL A 62 -7.07 -19.88 1.17
C VAL A 62 -7.90 -18.92 2.03
N GLY A 63 -8.96 -18.37 1.44
CA GLY A 63 -9.83 -17.43 2.11
C GLY A 63 -10.38 -18.05 3.40
N ARG A 64 -10.79 -17.21 4.35
CA ARG A 64 -11.42 -17.68 5.58
C ARG A 64 -12.54 -18.67 5.23
N PRO A 65 -12.53 -19.91 5.76
CA PRO A 65 -13.60 -20.87 5.49
C PRO A 65 -14.93 -20.22 5.82
N LYS A 66 -15.86 -20.30 4.87
CA LYS A 66 -17.17 -19.66 4.99
C LYS A 66 -17.84 -20.24 6.22
N LYS A 67 -18.12 -19.39 7.21
CA LYS A 67 -18.89 -19.75 8.42
C LYS A 67 -20.36 -19.94 8.02
N ILE A 68 -20.66 -20.96 7.21
CA ILE A 68 -22.03 -21.38 6.95
C ILE A 68 -22.45 -22.21 8.16
N LYS A 69 -23.24 -21.63 9.05
CA LYS A 69 -24.06 -22.42 9.97
C LYS A 69 -25.24 -22.97 9.15
N MET A 70 -25.32 -24.29 8.99
CA MET A 70 -26.55 -24.94 8.52
C MET A 70 -27.67 -24.54 9.48
N ARG A 71 -28.77 -24.02 8.94
CA ARG A 71 -29.91 -23.57 9.74
C ARG A 71 -30.82 -24.77 9.98
N ASP A 72 -31.16 -25.05 11.23
CA ASP A 72 -32.09 -26.13 11.57
C ASP A 72 -33.52 -25.76 11.14
N LEU A 73 -34.34 -26.77 10.83
CA LEU A 73 -35.72 -26.59 10.35
C LEU A 73 -36.61 -25.77 11.32
N ASN A 74 -36.21 -25.68 12.58
CA ASN A 74 -36.95 -25.00 13.65
C ASN A 74 -36.43 -23.59 13.98
N ASP A 75 -35.48 -23.05 13.21
CA ASP A 75 -34.92 -21.73 13.45
C ASP A 75 -35.86 -20.64 12.92
N ILE A 76 -36.45 -19.85 13.82
CA ILE A 76 -37.44 -18.83 13.50
C ILE A 76 -36.79 -17.78 12.59
N ARG A 77 -37.43 -17.49 11.46
CA ARG A 77 -37.06 -16.34 10.63
C ARG A 77 -37.42 -15.09 11.42
N GLU A 78 -36.45 -14.42 12.03
CA GLU A 78 -36.63 -13.01 12.36
C GLU A 78 -36.97 -12.28 11.05
N THR A 79 -38.24 -11.92 10.91
CA THR A 79 -38.81 -11.20 9.76
C THR A 79 -38.35 -9.74 9.70
N GLY A 80 -37.45 -9.33 10.61
CA GLY A 80 -36.89 -7.98 10.74
C GLY A 80 -35.93 -7.53 9.65
N ARG A 81 -35.97 -8.13 8.45
CA ARG A 81 -35.30 -7.54 7.29
C ARG A 81 -36.22 -6.49 6.69
N VAL A 82 -35.91 -5.22 6.94
CA VAL A 82 -36.53 -4.11 6.22
C VAL A 82 -36.38 -4.38 4.72
N SER A 83 -37.51 -4.67 4.08
CA SER A 83 -37.56 -4.89 2.65
C SER A 83 -37.17 -3.59 1.95
N ARG A 84 -36.02 -3.57 1.28
CA ARG A 84 -35.62 -2.43 0.42
C ARG A 84 -36.58 -2.19 -0.76
N LYS A 85 -37.64 -3.00 -0.90
CA LYS A 85 -38.65 -2.87 -1.96
C LYS A 85 -39.43 -1.55 -1.88
N SER A 86 -39.42 -0.84 -0.75
CA SER A 86 -40.11 0.46 -0.62
C SER A 86 -39.20 1.68 -0.78
N LEU A 87 -37.88 1.52 -0.96
CA LEU A 87 -37.00 2.68 -1.14
C LEU A 87 -37.00 3.11 -2.61
N THR A 88 -37.74 4.18 -2.90
CA THR A 88 -37.77 4.79 -4.23
C THR A 88 -36.41 5.45 -4.52
N HIS A 89 -35.66 4.85 -5.45
CA HIS A 89 -34.41 5.43 -5.90
C HIS A 89 -34.67 6.43 -7.03
N THR A 90 -34.07 7.61 -6.91
CA THR A 90 -34.05 8.62 -7.97
C THR A 90 -32.76 8.51 -8.77
N CYS A 91 -32.86 8.48 -10.09
CA CYS A 91 -31.69 8.41 -10.96
C CYS A 91 -30.87 9.71 -10.90
N GLY A 92 -29.54 9.62 -10.77
CA GLY A 92 -28.66 10.79 -10.77
C GLY A 92 -28.44 11.42 -12.16
N ILE A 93 -28.79 10.71 -13.25
CA ILE A 93 -28.58 11.13 -14.64
C ILE A 93 -29.82 11.85 -15.18
N CYS A 94 -31.01 11.26 -15.05
CA CYS A 94 -32.26 11.79 -15.63
C CYS A 94 -33.30 12.27 -14.60
N PRO A 95 -32.91 12.52 -13.35
CA PRO A 95 -33.79 12.70 -12.17
C PRO A 95 -35.11 11.90 -12.03
N LYS A 96 -35.34 10.84 -12.80
CA LYS A 96 -36.58 10.04 -12.73
C LYS A 96 -36.50 8.98 -11.63
N ILE A 97 -37.65 8.67 -11.03
CA ILE A 97 -37.82 7.63 -10.01
C ILE A 97 -37.95 6.26 -10.69
N GLY A 98 -37.50 5.19 -10.03
CA GLY A 98 -37.73 3.80 -10.44
C GLY A 98 -36.51 3.09 -11.02
N HIS A 99 -35.40 3.81 -11.24
CA HIS A 99 -34.13 3.21 -11.64
C HIS A 99 -32.95 4.03 -11.08
N ASN A 100 -31.77 3.41 -11.05
CA ASN A 100 -30.55 4.07 -10.61
C ASN A 100 -29.71 4.52 -11.82
N LYS A 101 -28.62 5.25 -11.57
CA LYS A 101 -27.71 5.72 -12.64
C LYS A 101 -27.10 4.58 -13.48
N ARG A 102 -27.00 3.36 -12.93
CA ARG A 102 -26.34 2.23 -13.63
C ARG A 102 -27.25 1.62 -14.70
N SER A 103 -28.57 1.67 -14.51
CA SER A 103 -29.55 1.13 -15.44
C SER A 103 -30.32 2.24 -16.19
N CYS A 104 -29.72 3.42 -16.32
CA CYS A 104 -30.35 4.56 -16.98
C CYS A 104 -30.05 4.57 -18.49
N THR A 105 -31.09 4.54 -19.32
CA THR A 105 -30.99 4.68 -20.79
C THR A 105 -31.30 6.10 -21.27
N ASN A 106 -31.71 7.00 -20.37
CA ASN A 106 -32.05 8.38 -20.72
C ASN A 106 -30.78 9.24 -20.84
N PRO A 107 -30.77 10.28 -21.71
CA PRO A 107 -29.66 11.21 -21.78
C PRO A 107 -29.50 12.01 -20.47
N PRO A 108 -28.30 12.57 -20.21
CA PRO A 108 -28.06 13.42 -19.03
C PRO A 108 -28.97 14.64 -19.01
N HIS A 109 -29.72 14.81 -17.93
CA HIS A 109 -30.55 16.00 -17.72
C HIS A 109 -29.67 17.18 -17.23
N PRO A 110 -30.00 18.45 -17.51
CA PRO A 110 -29.27 19.61 -16.97
C PRO A 110 -29.16 19.60 -15.44
N ASN A 111 -30.19 19.11 -14.75
CA ASN A 111 -30.20 18.91 -13.29
C ASN A 111 -29.61 17.56 -12.85
N SER A 112 -28.86 16.87 -13.71
CA SER A 112 -28.11 15.69 -13.32
C SER A 112 -27.14 16.09 -12.20
N ARG A 113 -27.10 15.29 -11.13
CA ARG A 113 -26.02 15.37 -10.13
C ARG A 113 -24.75 14.80 -10.75
N LYS A 114 -24.27 15.40 -11.84
CA LYS A 114 -22.85 15.35 -12.19
C LYS A 114 -22.15 15.90 -10.96
N THR A 115 -21.31 15.09 -10.37
CA THR A 115 -20.46 15.43 -9.24
C THR A 115 -19.89 16.82 -9.45
N LYS A 116 -20.43 17.84 -8.75
CA LYS A 116 -19.76 19.12 -8.56
C LYS A 116 -18.56 18.84 -7.67
N ASN A 117 -17.51 18.27 -8.25
CA ASN A 117 -16.16 18.31 -7.72
C ASN A 117 -15.21 18.09 -8.91
N PRO A 118 -14.52 19.14 -9.39
CA PRO A 118 -13.53 19.02 -10.46
C PRO A 118 -12.26 18.27 -10.03
N ASN A 119 -12.07 18.00 -8.73
CA ASN A 119 -10.86 17.35 -8.21
C ASN A 119 -11.17 15.96 -7.64
N SER A 120 -11.13 14.93 -8.47
CA SER A 120 -10.78 13.58 -8.01
C SER A 120 -9.92 12.87 -9.07
N PRO A 121 -8.68 12.45 -8.74
CA PRO A 121 -7.84 11.76 -9.69
C PRO A 121 -8.32 10.31 -9.82
N THR A 122 -8.95 9.99 -10.94
CA THR A 122 -9.18 8.60 -11.35
C THR A 122 -8.04 8.18 -12.26
N LYS A 123 -7.07 7.43 -11.72
CA LYS A 123 -6.07 6.74 -12.54
C LYS A 123 -6.67 5.44 -13.07
N GLY A 124 -6.70 5.29 -14.41
CA GLY A 124 -7.05 4.05 -15.07
C GLY A 124 -6.97 4.10 -16.59
N ALA A 125 -5.85 3.57 -17.10
CA ALA A 125 -5.68 2.87 -18.39
C ALA A 125 -5.60 3.67 -19.72
N GLY A 126 -4.41 3.61 -20.32
CA GLY A 126 -4.18 3.05 -21.66
C GLY A 126 -4.61 3.91 -22.85
N THR A 127 -3.67 4.63 -23.44
CA THR A 127 -3.80 5.14 -24.81
C THR A 127 -2.68 4.57 -25.66
N SER A 128 -3.06 3.70 -26.58
CA SER A 128 -2.24 3.17 -27.67
C SER A 128 -1.89 4.31 -28.62
N HIS A 129 -0.63 4.71 -28.67
CA HIS A 129 -0.12 5.57 -29.74
C HIS A 129 0.67 4.68 -30.71
N THR A 130 0.05 4.36 -31.84
CA THR A 130 0.75 3.91 -33.04
C THR A 130 1.51 5.10 -33.61
N ALA A 131 2.83 5.07 -33.54
CA ALA A 131 3.71 5.97 -34.28
C ALA A 131 4.64 5.14 -35.17
N ASN A 132 4.58 5.44 -36.47
CA ASN A 132 5.32 4.80 -37.55
C ASN A 132 6.83 4.86 -37.34
N ILE A 133 7.49 3.72 -37.48
CA ILE A 133 8.95 3.58 -37.56
C ILE A 133 9.37 3.73 -39.04
N PRO A 134 10.29 4.63 -39.41
CA PRO A 134 10.88 4.64 -40.75
C PRO A 134 11.89 3.50 -40.93
N PRO A 135 12.02 2.93 -42.14
CA PRO A 135 12.81 1.72 -42.36
C PRO A 135 14.33 1.98 -42.38
N ASN A 136 15.01 1.11 -41.63
CA ASN A 136 16.37 0.57 -41.76
C ASN A 136 17.25 1.07 -42.94
N ALA A 137 18.39 1.68 -42.62
CA ALA A 137 19.48 1.95 -43.55
C ALA A 137 20.47 0.78 -43.58
N THR A 138 20.62 0.14 -44.74
CA THR A 138 21.60 -0.92 -45.00
C THR A 138 23.00 -0.30 -45.16
N ILE A 139 23.96 -0.75 -44.35
CA ILE A 139 25.39 -0.53 -44.60
C ILE A 139 25.80 -1.53 -45.70
N ASN A 140 26.20 -1.04 -46.88
CA ASN A 140 26.86 -1.88 -47.89
C ASN A 140 28.38 -1.84 -47.67
N LEU A 141 28.97 -3.02 -47.53
CA LEU A 141 30.40 -3.30 -47.52
C LEU A 141 30.76 -3.93 -48.87
N ASN A 142 31.27 -3.12 -49.81
CA ASN A 142 31.96 -3.55 -51.03
C ASN A 142 32.25 -2.34 -51.95
N GLU A 143 33.41 -1.70 -51.83
CA GLU A 143 34.65 -1.91 -52.62
C GLU A 143 35.70 -0.88 -52.17
#